data_AF-A0A2A6CQN4-F1
#
_entry.id   AF-A0A2A6CQN4-F1
#
_cell.length_a   1.000
_cell.length_b   1.000
_cell.length_c   1.000
_cell.angle_alpha   90.00
_cell.angle_beta   90.00
_cell.angle_gamma   90.00
#
_symmetry.space_group_name_H-M   'P 1'
#
loop_
_entity.id
_entity.type
_entity.pdbx_description
1 polymer ?
#
loop_
_entity_poly.entity_id
_entity_poly.type
_entity_poly.pdbx_seq_one_letter_code
_entity_poly.pdbx_strand_id
1 'polypeptide(L)'
;MGVHYKRIDDFFRLDPYQLILQLFNLLAIFTMLSNVVFNVFAAAPPIIEGCSQSPFRFNGTISESRCVLWKEYNYCEQPDIHFQFKSVNVEFHSYCGVQEKTWLDTVLQYIGVSDKAKFSTTLQMLGVMFSCLYAGQLSDILTPVFIVECLPPVHRFWICTVVTWAPNYLLFSLAAYLTSEWRSLARVSAAVNLMAIIILLGVLRWTVGATVACLDHFGKNHIGRIRLHIITFGFVTLCLAINFVIFILGMNHEMEMVIRSLALLSFGVTGCLFLQSSLSISELFPTAIRSLASSHSNVVGRLGNVMSPLVFGLDYFPGLPYLILAILGVIDVILYFISIPETKGCPLPNEMPTNKNKLVLSNL
;
A
#
# COMPACT_ATOMS: atom_id res chain seq x y z
N MET A 1 37.44 -22.51 36.96
CA MET A 1 36.33 -21.62 36.53
C MET A 1 36.65 -21.14 35.13
N GLY A 2 35.97 -21.68 34.12
CA GLY A 2 36.19 -21.27 32.73
C GLY A 2 35.65 -19.86 32.51
N VAL A 3 36.47 -18.97 31.95
CA VAL A 3 36.06 -17.63 31.56
C VAL A 3 35.04 -17.75 30.43
N HIS A 4 33.77 -17.50 30.74
CA HIS A 4 32.70 -17.48 29.75
C HIS A 4 32.82 -16.16 28.97
N TYR A 5 33.45 -16.21 27.79
CA TYR A 5 33.45 -15.08 26.87
C TYR A 5 32.01 -14.85 26.38
N LYS A 6 31.45 -13.67 26.66
CA LYS A 6 30.16 -13.27 26.10
C LYS A 6 30.32 -13.05 24.60
N ARG A 7 29.51 -13.76 23.80
CA ARG A 7 29.43 -13.54 22.36
C ARG A 7 28.61 -12.28 22.08
N ILE A 8 28.80 -11.69 20.91
CA ILE A 8 28.01 -10.52 20.45
C ILE A 8 26.50 -10.82 20.52
N ASP A 9 26.12 -12.08 20.25
CA ASP A 9 24.75 -12.57 20.35
C ASP A 9 24.13 -12.49 21.76
N ASP A 10 24.95 -12.49 22.82
CA ASP A 10 24.49 -12.41 24.22
C ASP A 10 24.04 -10.99 24.61
N PHE A 11 24.30 -9.99 23.75
CA PHE A 11 23.85 -8.61 23.95
C PHE A 11 22.45 -8.34 23.37
N PHE A 12 21.99 -9.15 22.43
CA PHE A 12 20.64 -9.03 21.89
C PHE A 12 19.63 -9.60 22.88
N ARG A 13 18.91 -8.71 23.56
CA ARG A 13 17.74 -9.07 24.39
C ARG A 13 16.47 -8.79 23.60
N LEU A 14 15.44 -9.59 23.84
CA LEU A 14 14.13 -9.40 23.24
C LEU A 14 13.52 -8.10 23.80
N ASP A 15 13.47 -7.06 22.98
CA ASP A 15 12.99 -5.74 23.37
C ASP A 15 11.51 -5.56 22.98
N PRO A 16 10.68 -4.79 23.71
CA PRO A 16 9.28 -4.56 23.34
C PRO A 16 9.12 -3.98 21.93
N TYR A 17 10.10 -3.23 21.44
CA TYR A 17 10.13 -2.73 20.06
C TYR A 17 10.15 -3.87 19.04
N GLN A 18 10.93 -4.94 19.30
CA GLN A 18 10.99 -6.11 18.43
C GLN A 18 9.65 -6.85 18.41
N LEU A 19 8.94 -6.92 19.54
CA LEU A 19 7.60 -7.51 19.61
C LEU A 19 6.56 -6.71 18.82
N ILE A 20 6.59 -5.38 18.90
CA ILE A 20 5.72 -4.50 18.10
C ILE A 20 5.96 -4.73 16.61
N LEU A 21 7.22 -4.88 16.22
CA LEU A 21 7.58 -5.13 14.82
C LEU A 21 7.14 -6.52 14.32
N GLN A 22 7.19 -7.54 15.19
CA GLN A 22 6.67 -8.87 14.87
C GLN A 22 5.14 -8.89 14.78
N LEU A 23 4.46 -8.15 15.66
CA LEU A 23 3.01 -7.95 15.57
C LEU A 23 2.62 -7.25 14.26
N PHE A 24 3.40 -6.24 13.87
CA PHE A 24 3.25 -5.56 12.58
C PHE A 24 3.41 -6.54 11.41
N ASN A 25 4.43 -7.40 11.44
CA ASN A 25 4.66 -8.39 10.40
C ASN A 25 3.50 -9.41 10.32
N LEU A 26 2.99 -9.85 11.46
CA LEU A 26 1.82 -10.73 11.54
C LEU A 26 0.57 -10.11 10.89
N LEU A 27 0.30 -8.83 11.16
CA LEU A 27 -0.81 -8.09 10.56
C LEU A 27 -0.64 -7.92 9.04
N ALA A 28 0.59 -7.65 8.57
CA ALA A 28 0.89 -7.57 7.15
C ALA A 28 0.61 -8.89 6.42
N ILE A 29 1.08 -10.02 6.97
CA ILE A 29 0.81 -11.36 6.44
C ILE A 29 -0.70 -11.64 6.42
N PHE A 30 -1.42 -11.28 7.49
CA PHE A 30 -2.87 -11.44 7.55
C PHE A 30 -3.59 -10.72 6.39
N THR A 31 -3.16 -9.51 6.03
CA THR A 31 -3.78 -8.77 4.91
C THR A 31 -3.50 -9.39 3.55
N MET A 32 -2.30 -9.94 3.33
CA MET A 32 -1.97 -10.66 2.09
C MET A 32 -2.80 -11.93 1.96
N LEU A 33 -2.99 -12.65 3.07
CA LEU A 33 -3.75 -13.90 3.14
C LEU A 33 -5.26 -13.68 3.03
N SER A 34 -5.77 -12.58 3.60
CA SER A 34 -7.20 -12.25 3.68
C SER A 34 -7.89 -12.31 2.31
N ASN A 35 -7.27 -11.75 1.26
CA ASN A 35 -7.86 -11.72 -0.08
C ASN A 35 -7.96 -13.12 -0.71
N VAL A 36 -6.98 -13.99 -0.48
CA VAL A 36 -6.96 -15.36 -1.01
C VAL A 36 -7.98 -16.22 -0.28
N VAL A 37 -8.00 -16.13 1.05
CA VAL A 37 -8.87 -16.98 1.88
C VAL A 37 -10.32 -16.53 1.83
N PHE A 38 -10.57 -15.22 1.76
CA PHE A 38 -11.90 -14.69 1.53
C PHE A 38 -12.55 -15.29 0.28
N ASN A 39 -11.80 -15.43 -0.81
CA ASN A 39 -12.31 -16.01 -2.07
C ASN A 39 -12.75 -17.46 -1.93
N VAL A 40 -12.08 -18.25 -1.09
CA VAL A 40 -12.47 -19.64 -0.81
C VAL A 40 -13.83 -19.71 -0.13
N PHE A 41 -14.08 -18.85 0.87
CA PHE A 41 -15.36 -18.80 1.59
C PHE A 41 -16.48 -18.14 0.77
N ALA A 42 -16.15 -17.08 0.03
CA ALA A 42 -17.12 -16.33 -0.78
C ALA A 42 -17.64 -17.15 -1.98
N ALA A 43 -16.80 -18.00 -2.57
CA ALA A 43 -17.16 -18.85 -3.71
C ALA A 43 -17.60 -20.27 -3.31
N ALA A 44 -17.77 -20.56 -2.02
CA ALA A 44 -18.18 -21.88 -1.56
C ALA A 44 -19.55 -22.27 -2.16
N PRO A 45 -19.67 -23.40 -2.87
CA PRO A 45 -20.94 -23.85 -3.41
C PRO A 45 -21.85 -24.37 -2.28
N PRO A 46 -23.16 -24.07 -2.31
CA PRO A 46 -24.10 -24.70 -1.40
C PRO A 46 -24.33 -26.16 -1.74
N ILE A 47 -24.80 -26.89 -0.75
CA ILE A 47 -25.15 -28.30 -0.89
C ILE A 47 -26.65 -28.38 -1.15
N ILE A 48 -27.04 -28.89 -2.31
CA ILE A 48 -28.45 -29.15 -2.64
C ILE A 48 -28.82 -30.50 -2.06
N GLU A 49 -29.71 -30.53 -1.08
CA GLU A 49 -30.13 -31.77 -0.44
C GLU A 49 -31.41 -32.33 -1.03
N GLY A 50 -32.27 -31.49 -1.61
CA GLY A 50 -33.55 -31.90 -2.19
C GLY A 50 -34.30 -30.73 -2.78
N CYS A 51 -35.61 -30.88 -2.95
CA CYS A 51 -36.52 -29.81 -3.37
C CYS A 51 -37.49 -29.52 -2.24
N SER A 52 -37.83 -28.25 -2.01
CA SER A 52 -38.76 -27.85 -0.96
C SER A 52 -40.13 -28.56 -1.05
N GLN A 53 -40.53 -28.95 -2.27
CA GLN A 53 -41.82 -29.58 -2.59
C GLN A 53 -41.82 -31.12 -2.53
N SER A 54 -40.67 -31.78 -2.35
CA SER A 54 -40.59 -33.25 -2.31
C SER A 54 -39.81 -33.76 -1.09
N PRO A 55 -40.24 -34.86 -0.44
CA PRO A 55 -39.51 -35.46 0.68
C PRO A 55 -38.25 -36.22 0.22
N PHE A 56 -37.97 -36.23 -1.09
CA PHE A 56 -36.87 -36.98 -1.68
C PHE A 56 -35.56 -36.19 -1.56
N ARG A 57 -34.61 -36.76 -0.81
CA ARG A 57 -33.26 -36.21 -0.67
C ARG A 57 -32.35 -36.81 -1.75
N PHE A 58 -31.56 -35.98 -2.42
CA PHE A 58 -30.58 -36.44 -3.41
C PHE A 58 -29.43 -37.17 -2.72
N ASN A 59 -29.35 -38.50 -2.91
CA ASN A 59 -28.32 -39.33 -2.31
C ASN A 59 -27.03 -39.29 -3.15
N GLY A 60 -26.19 -38.28 -2.91
CA GLY A 60 -24.90 -38.10 -3.56
C GLY A 60 -23.89 -37.48 -2.61
N THR A 61 -22.69 -38.05 -2.51
CA THR A 61 -21.61 -37.52 -1.66
C THR A 61 -20.98 -36.26 -2.27
N ILE A 62 -20.94 -36.18 -3.60
CA ILE A 62 -20.33 -35.09 -4.36
C ILE A 62 -21.39 -34.03 -4.70
N SER A 63 -21.02 -32.74 -4.65
CA SER A 63 -21.94 -31.64 -4.98
C SER A 63 -22.34 -31.63 -6.46
N GLU A 64 -21.43 -32.02 -7.36
CA GLU A 64 -21.69 -32.08 -8.81
C GLU A 64 -22.74 -33.13 -9.19
N SER A 65 -22.75 -34.31 -8.57
CA SER A 65 -23.77 -35.33 -8.87
C SER A 65 -25.16 -34.90 -8.42
N ARG A 66 -25.26 -34.18 -7.30
CA ARG A 66 -26.52 -33.59 -6.83
C ARG A 66 -27.00 -32.46 -7.73
N CYS A 67 -26.10 -31.70 -8.33
CA CYS A 67 -26.41 -30.72 -9.37
C CYS A 67 -26.98 -31.34 -10.65
N VAL A 68 -26.45 -32.49 -11.08
CA VAL A 68 -26.98 -33.23 -12.25
C VAL A 68 -28.39 -33.75 -11.95
N LEU A 69 -28.58 -34.37 -10.78
CA LEU A 69 -29.90 -34.86 -10.35
C LEU A 69 -30.94 -33.74 -10.25
N TRP A 70 -30.55 -32.56 -9.76
CA TRP A 70 -31.42 -31.41 -9.72
C TRP A 70 -31.81 -30.90 -11.12
N LYS A 71 -30.85 -30.86 -12.07
CA LYS A 71 -31.12 -30.48 -13.46
C LYS A 71 -32.04 -31.47 -14.19
N GLU A 72 -31.96 -32.74 -13.84
CA GLU A 72 -32.81 -33.79 -14.42
C GLU A 72 -34.23 -33.76 -13.83
N TYR A 73 -34.38 -33.22 -12.61
CA TYR A 73 -35.66 -33.12 -11.92
C TYR A 73 -36.41 -31.82 -12.27
N ASN A 74 -37.13 -31.83 -13.40
CA ASN A 74 -37.85 -30.68 -13.98
C ASN A 74 -38.94 -30.01 -13.10
N TYR A 75 -39.33 -30.61 -11.96
CA TYR A 75 -40.43 -30.13 -11.11
C TYR A 75 -39.97 -29.36 -9.85
N CYS A 76 -38.73 -28.88 -9.80
CA CYS A 76 -38.18 -28.20 -8.64
C CYS A 76 -38.19 -26.67 -8.81
N GLU A 77 -39.20 -25.97 -8.28
CA GLU A 77 -39.22 -24.50 -8.29
C GLU A 77 -38.18 -23.88 -7.33
N GLN A 78 -37.93 -24.51 -6.18
CA GLN A 78 -36.92 -24.07 -5.20
C GLN A 78 -36.17 -25.27 -4.57
N PRO A 79 -34.83 -25.33 -4.70
CA PRO A 79 -34.03 -26.37 -4.05
C PRO A 79 -33.95 -26.12 -2.53
N ASP A 80 -34.02 -27.20 -1.76
CA ASP A 80 -33.67 -27.19 -0.34
C ASP A 80 -32.14 -27.23 -0.22
N ILE A 81 -31.57 -26.14 0.30
CA ILE A 81 -30.13 -25.90 0.33
C ILE A 81 -29.61 -25.94 1.76
N HIS A 82 -28.55 -26.71 1.96
CA HIS A 82 -27.77 -26.73 3.18
C HIS A 82 -26.44 -26.00 2.95
N PHE A 83 -26.10 -25.07 3.84
CA PHE A 83 -24.86 -24.30 3.78
C PHE A 83 -24.27 -24.11 5.16
N GLN A 84 -22.94 -24.28 5.28
CA GLN A 84 -22.21 -24.04 6.54
C GLN A 84 -21.80 -22.56 6.70
N PHE A 85 -21.68 -21.84 5.58
CA PHE A 85 -21.35 -20.43 5.52
C PHE A 85 -22.18 -19.80 4.41
N LYS A 86 -22.83 -18.67 4.68
CA LYS A 86 -23.64 -17.98 3.67
C LYS A 86 -22.71 -17.28 2.70
N SER A 87 -22.43 -17.95 1.59
CA SER A 87 -21.54 -17.50 0.51
C SER A 87 -22.27 -16.63 -0.52
N VAL A 88 -21.52 -16.04 -1.46
CA VAL A 88 -22.08 -15.22 -2.54
C VAL A 88 -23.04 -16.05 -3.42
N ASN A 89 -22.71 -17.33 -3.65
CA ASN A 89 -23.53 -18.24 -4.43
C ASN A 89 -24.90 -18.49 -3.78
N VAL A 90 -24.96 -18.56 -2.45
CA VAL A 90 -26.21 -18.69 -1.67
C VAL A 90 -27.06 -17.43 -1.77
N GLU A 91 -26.47 -16.25 -1.65
CA GLU A 91 -27.23 -15.00 -1.69
C GLU A 91 -27.81 -14.70 -3.08
N PHE A 92 -27.03 -14.92 -4.14
CA PHE A 92 -27.44 -14.63 -5.51
C PHE A 92 -28.11 -15.81 -6.22
N HIS A 93 -28.51 -16.85 -5.48
CA HIS A 93 -29.18 -18.04 -6.00
C HIS A 93 -28.45 -18.71 -7.18
N SER A 94 -27.12 -18.61 -7.22
CA SER A 94 -26.32 -19.15 -8.30
C SER A 94 -25.94 -20.59 -7.97
N TYR A 95 -26.82 -21.51 -8.36
CA TYR A 95 -26.66 -22.95 -8.14
C TYR A 95 -26.50 -23.67 -9.47
N CYS A 96 -25.52 -24.58 -9.56
CA CYS A 96 -25.31 -25.47 -10.71
C CYS A 96 -25.20 -24.79 -12.09
N GLY A 97 -24.74 -23.54 -12.16
CA GLY A 97 -24.60 -22.79 -13.41
C GLY A 97 -25.92 -22.35 -14.07
N VAL A 98 -27.05 -22.39 -13.35
CA VAL A 98 -28.33 -21.83 -13.84
C VAL A 98 -28.33 -20.32 -13.57
N GLN A 99 -28.39 -19.50 -14.62
CA GLN A 99 -28.25 -18.05 -14.53
C GLN A 99 -29.22 -17.30 -15.47
N GLU A 100 -29.63 -16.11 -15.04
CA GLU A 100 -30.17 -15.08 -15.95
C GLU A 100 -29.10 -14.68 -16.96
N LYS A 101 -29.46 -14.63 -18.25
CA LYS A 101 -28.52 -14.35 -19.34
C LYS A 101 -28.01 -12.91 -19.29
N THR A 102 -26.77 -12.73 -18.85
CA THR A 102 -26.01 -11.49 -19.00
C THR A 102 -24.97 -11.61 -20.12
N TRP A 103 -24.44 -10.49 -20.61
CA TRP A 103 -23.38 -10.51 -21.64
C TRP A 103 -22.12 -11.29 -21.21
N LEU A 104 -21.83 -11.30 -19.90
CA LEU A 104 -20.74 -12.08 -19.32
C LEU A 104 -20.96 -13.59 -19.53
N ASP A 105 -22.20 -14.06 -19.56
CA ASP A 105 -22.51 -15.48 -19.70
C ASP A 105 -22.23 -15.99 -21.11
N THR A 106 -22.46 -15.15 -22.11
CA THR A 106 -22.08 -15.45 -23.50
C THR A 106 -20.57 -15.62 -23.63
N VAL A 107 -19.80 -14.75 -22.96
CA VAL A 107 -18.33 -14.82 -22.94
C VAL A 107 -17.86 -16.06 -22.17
N LEU A 108 -18.44 -16.33 -21.00
CA LEU A 108 -18.10 -17.48 -20.18
C LEU A 108 -18.45 -18.81 -20.86
N GLN A 109 -19.56 -18.86 -21.60
CA GLN A 109 -19.96 -20.02 -22.40
C GLN A 109 -18.97 -20.33 -23.53
N TYR A 110 -18.44 -19.30 -24.19
CA TYR A 110 -17.39 -19.47 -25.21
C TYR A 110 -16.09 -20.04 -24.61
N ILE A 111 -15.80 -19.69 -23.35
CA ILE A 111 -14.62 -20.17 -22.59
C ILE A 111 -14.91 -21.52 -21.91
N GLY A 112 -16.16 -22.00 -21.90
CA GLY A 112 -16.56 -23.25 -21.26
C GLY A 112 -16.66 -23.18 -19.73
N VAL A 113 -16.82 -22.00 -19.14
CA VAL A 113 -16.93 -21.81 -17.68
C VAL A 113 -18.39 -21.55 -17.30
N SER A 114 -18.90 -22.31 -16.32
CA SER A 114 -20.31 -22.25 -15.91
C SER A 114 -20.60 -21.37 -14.69
N ASP A 115 -19.60 -21.03 -13.87
CA ASP A 115 -19.78 -20.29 -12.61
C ASP A 115 -19.07 -18.92 -12.65
N LYS A 116 -19.86 -17.83 -12.57
CA LYS A 116 -19.37 -16.44 -12.48
C LYS A 116 -18.44 -16.24 -11.29
N ALA A 117 -18.79 -16.81 -10.13
CA ALA A 117 -18.00 -16.70 -8.92
C ALA A 117 -16.61 -17.34 -9.11
N LYS A 118 -16.54 -18.52 -9.73
CA LYS A 118 -15.27 -19.20 -10.02
C LYS A 118 -14.41 -18.38 -10.99
N PHE A 119 -15.01 -17.82 -12.04
CA PHE A 119 -14.29 -16.93 -12.97
C PHE A 119 -13.74 -15.69 -12.27
N SER A 120 -14.54 -15.03 -11.43
CA SER A 120 -14.10 -13.87 -10.64
C SER A 120 -12.94 -14.22 -9.70
N THR A 121 -13.02 -15.34 -8.99
CA THR A 121 -11.93 -15.79 -8.12
C THR A 121 -10.65 -16.09 -8.91
N THR A 122 -10.76 -16.68 -10.10
CA THR A 122 -9.60 -16.95 -10.96
C THR A 122 -8.94 -15.65 -11.42
N LEU A 123 -9.72 -14.64 -11.83
CA LEU A 123 -9.19 -13.34 -12.23
C LEU A 123 -8.49 -12.62 -11.06
N GLN A 124 -9.06 -12.71 -9.86
CA GLN A 124 -8.45 -12.18 -8.65
C GLN A 124 -7.14 -12.93 -8.30
N MET A 125 -7.10 -14.25 -8.44
CA MET A 125 -5.88 -15.05 -8.23
C MET A 125 -4.78 -14.69 -9.23
N LEU A 126 -5.10 -14.43 -10.50
CA LEU A 126 -4.12 -13.93 -11.47
C LEU A 126 -3.54 -12.58 -11.05
N GLY A 127 -4.37 -11.66 -10.56
CA GLY A 127 -3.91 -10.38 -10.01
C GLY A 127 -2.98 -10.57 -8.81
N VAL A 128 -3.33 -11.48 -7.89
CA VAL A 128 -2.46 -11.85 -6.76
C VAL A 128 -1.15 -12.44 -7.26
N MET A 129 -1.16 -13.34 -8.26
CA MET A 129 0.06 -13.92 -8.82
C MET A 129 1.00 -12.86 -9.40
N PHE A 130 0.50 -11.92 -10.20
CA PHE A 130 1.31 -10.80 -10.69
C PHE A 130 1.87 -9.95 -9.55
N SER A 131 1.08 -9.69 -8.51
CA SER A 131 1.57 -8.96 -7.33
C SER A 131 2.66 -9.71 -6.56
N CYS A 132 2.53 -11.04 -6.41
CA CYS A 132 3.51 -11.89 -5.75
C CYS A 132 4.83 -11.99 -6.55
N LEU A 133 4.78 -11.92 -7.88
CA LEU A 133 5.99 -11.89 -8.71
C LEU A 133 6.88 -10.68 -8.41
N TYR A 134 6.28 -9.51 -8.19
CA TYR A 134 7.02 -8.27 -7.90
C TYR A 134 7.27 -8.03 -6.40
N ALA A 135 6.29 -8.29 -5.53
CA ALA A 135 6.36 -7.97 -4.10
C ALA A 135 6.61 -9.20 -3.20
N GLY A 136 6.21 -10.41 -3.64
CA GLY A 136 6.39 -11.64 -2.88
C GLY A 136 7.85 -12.02 -2.70
N GLN A 137 8.68 -11.83 -3.74
CA GLN A 137 10.14 -12.05 -3.64
C GLN A 137 10.80 -11.14 -2.60
N LEU A 138 10.34 -9.89 -2.47
CA LEU A 138 10.84 -8.96 -1.45
C LEU A 138 10.42 -9.42 -0.04
N SER A 139 9.17 -9.83 0.15
CA SER A 139 8.67 -10.33 1.44
C SER A 139 9.38 -11.61 1.90
N ASP A 140 9.59 -12.56 0.98
CA ASP A 140 10.21 -13.85 1.26
C ASP A 140 11.71 -13.75 1.55
N ILE A 141 12.37 -12.71 1.05
CA ILE A 141 13.78 -12.41 1.39
C ILE A 141 13.88 -11.58 2.67
N LEU A 142 13.06 -10.54 2.81
CA LEU A 142 13.17 -9.60 3.92
C LEU A 142 12.74 -10.24 5.25
N THR A 143 11.68 -11.04 5.27
CA THR A 143 11.14 -11.58 6.53
C THR A 143 12.11 -12.54 7.24
N PRO A 144 12.70 -13.55 6.57
CA PRO A 144 13.64 -14.45 7.21
C PRO A 144 14.94 -13.75 7.58
N VAL A 145 15.48 -12.89 6.70
CA VAL A 145 16.70 -12.13 6.97
C VAL A 145 16.50 -11.20 8.18
N PHE A 146 15.37 -10.51 8.25
CA PHE A 146 15.04 -9.63 9.37
C PHE A 146 14.93 -10.41 10.68
N ILE A 147 14.31 -11.60 10.67
CA ILE A 147 14.23 -12.45 11.86
C ILE A 147 15.62 -12.92 12.28
N VAL A 148 16.49 -13.34 11.35
CA VAL A 148 17.85 -13.77 11.71
C VAL A 148 18.69 -12.61 12.26
N GLU A 149 18.57 -11.42 11.68
CA GLU A 149 19.37 -10.23 12.05
C GLU A 149 18.85 -9.51 13.31
N CYS A 150 17.55 -9.47 13.54
CA CYS A 150 16.95 -8.69 14.63
C CYS A 150 16.50 -9.51 15.83
N LEU A 151 16.45 -10.85 15.76
CA LEU A 151 16.08 -11.69 16.90
C LEU A 151 17.26 -12.42 17.54
N PRO A 152 17.29 -12.51 18.88
CA PRO A 152 18.27 -13.32 19.59
C PRO A 152 18.15 -14.79 19.17
N PRO A 153 19.26 -15.55 19.05
CA PRO A 153 19.27 -16.91 18.54
C PRO A 153 18.33 -17.86 19.30
N VAL A 154 18.11 -17.62 20.61
CA VAL A 154 17.23 -18.41 21.47
C VAL A 154 15.75 -18.31 21.04
N HIS A 155 15.32 -17.20 20.45
CA HIS A 155 13.91 -16.95 20.15
C HIS A 155 13.55 -17.06 18.66
N ARG A 156 14.53 -17.23 17.77
CA ARG A 156 14.30 -17.24 16.30
C ARG A 156 13.29 -18.29 15.87
N PHE A 157 13.43 -19.54 16.33
CA PHE A 157 12.63 -20.65 15.81
C PHE A 157 11.14 -20.51 16.15
N TRP A 158 10.79 -20.30 17.43
CA TRP A 158 9.39 -20.22 17.83
C TRP A 158 8.70 -18.96 17.29
N ILE A 159 9.40 -17.81 17.25
CA ILE A 159 8.83 -16.58 16.68
C ILE A 159 8.60 -16.75 15.18
N CYS A 160 9.55 -17.34 14.44
CA CYS A 160 9.35 -17.70 13.05
C CYS A 160 8.09 -18.55 12.88
N THR A 161 7.87 -19.57 13.72
CA THR A 161 6.69 -20.45 13.60
C THR A 161 5.38 -19.71 13.86
N VAL A 162 5.35 -18.81 14.85
CA VAL A 162 4.16 -18.01 15.20
C VAL A 162 3.87 -16.93 14.15
N VAL A 163 4.89 -16.29 13.61
CA VAL A 163 4.78 -15.24 12.59
C VAL A 163 4.87 -15.89 11.20
N THR A 164 3.88 -16.75 10.88
CA THR A 164 3.72 -17.39 9.56
C THR A 164 2.30 -17.28 9.02
N TRP A 165 2.10 -17.78 7.81
CA TRP A 165 0.79 -17.91 7.17
C TRP A 165 -0.16 -18.84 7.95
N ALA A 166 0.34 -19.90 8.60
CA ALA A 166 -0.49 -20.94 9.19
C ALA A 166 -1.39 -20.47 10.37
N PRO A 167 -0.88 -19.74 11.39
CA PRO A 167 -1.74 -19.17 12.42
C PRO A 167 -2.73 -18.13 11.86
N ASN A 168 -2.34 -17.42 10.80
CA ASN A 168 -3.22 -16.45 10.14
C ASN A 168 -4.39 -17.12 9.41
N TYR A 169 -4.19 -18.29 8.79
CA TYR A 169 -5.29 -19.11 8.26
C TYR A 169 -6.28 -19.49 9.36
N LEU A 170 -5.78 -19.89 10.54
CA LEU A 170 -6.63 -20.24 11.69
C LEU A 170 -7.45 -19.04 12.17
N LEU A 171 -6.80 -17.87 12.33
CA LEU A 171 -7.48 -16.63 12.73
C LEU A 171 -8.55 -16.21 11.71
N PHE A 172 -8.26 -16.36 10.41
CA PHE A 172 -9.22 -16.05 9.36
C PHE A 172 -10.39 -17.03 9.32
N SER A 173 -10.13 -18.34 9.48
CA SER A 173 -11.19 -19.34 9.61
C SER A 173 -12.06 -19.11 10.84
N LEU A 174 -11.47 -18.68 11.96
CA LEU A 174 -12.22 -18.30 13.15
C LEU A 174 -13.09 -17.06 12.88
N ALA A 175 -12.56 -16.04 12.19
CA ALA A 175 -13.34 -14.88 11.78
C ALA A 175 -14.50 -15.26 10.85
N ALA A 176 -14.29 -16.19 9.91
CA ALA A 176 -15.34 -16.71 9.05
C ALA A 176 -16.42 -17.47 9.86
N TYR A 177 -16.01 -18.29 10.84
CA TYR A 177 -16.93 -18.98 11.73
C TYR A 177 -17.78 -18.02 12.56
N LEU A 178 -17.17 -17.00 13.16
CA LEU A 178 -17.88 -16.01 13.98
C LEU A 178 -18.82 -15.13 13.15
N THR A 179 -18.46 -14.80 11.91
CA THR A 179 -19.25 -13.91 11.07
C THR A 179 -20.38 -14.62 10.32
N SER A 180 -20.24 -15.92 10.01
CA SER A 180 -21.23 -16.80 9.33
C SER A 180 -21.77 -16.31 7.96
N GLU A 181 -21.52 -15.05 7.59
CA GLU A 181 -21.93 -14.38 6.36
C GLU A 181 -20.74 -13.70 5.67
N TRP A 182 -20.70 -13.82 4.34
CA TRP A 182 -19.61 -13.27 3.52
C TRP A 182 -19.49 -11.73 3.60
N ARG A 183 -20.59 -10.99 3.74
CA ARG A 183 -20.58 -9.51 3.83
C ARG A 183 -19.89 -9.02 5.10
N SER A 184 -20.17 -9.68 6.22
CA SER A 184 -19.55 -9.36 7.51
C SER A 184 -18.07 -9.72 7.51
N LEU A 185 -17.72 -10.88 6.95
CA LEU A 185 -16.33 -11.30 6.76
C LEU A 185 -15.56 -10.32 5.86
N ALA A 186 -16.18 -9.83 4.78
CA ALA A 186 -15.60 -8.84 3.88
C ALA A 186 -15.32 -7.50 4.60
N ARG A 187 -16.22 -7.04 5.47
CA ARG A 187 -16.01 -5.82 6.27
C ARG A 187 -14.88 -5.97 7.27
N VAL A 188 -14.78 -7.11 7.96
CA VAL A 188 -13.69 -7.41 8.89
C VAL A 188 -12.35 -7.46 8.15
N SER A 189 -12.30 -8.15 7.00
CA SER A 189 -11.15 -8.16 6.10
C SER A 189 -10.74 -6.75 5.65
N ALA A 190 -11.71 -5.94 5.21
CA ALA A 190 -11.46 -4.57 4.76
C ALA A 190 -10.93 -3.67 5.89
N ALA A 191 -11.43 -3.83 7.13
CA ALA A 191 -10.95 -3.07 8.28
C ALA A 191 -9.49 -3.39 8.62
N VAL A 192 -9.09 -4.67 8.55
CA VAL A 192 -7.69 -5.07 8.76
C VAL A 192 -6.79 -4.63 7.60
N ASN A 193 -7.30 -4.68 6.36
CA ASN A 193 -6.61 -4.17 5.18
C ASN A 193 -6.39 -2.64 5.24
N LEU A 194 -7.30 -1.88 5.84
CA LEU A 194 -7.15 -0.43 6.01
C LEU A 194 -5.93 -0.07 6.88
N MET A 195 -5.66 -0.87 7.91
CA MET A 195 -4.42 -0.75 8.70
C MET A 195 -3.18 -0.97 7.82
N ALA A 196 -3.22 -1.97 6.92
CA ALA A 196 -2.11 -2.23 6.00
C ALA A 196 -1.94 -1.17 4.90
N ILE A 197 -2.99 -0.48 4.47
CA ILE A 197 -2.87 0.63 3.52
C ILE A 197 -2.08 1.79 4.14
N ILE A 198 -2.33 2.12 5.42
CA ILE A 198 -1.55 3.13 6.16
C ILE A 198 -0.07 2.72 6.22
N ILE A 199 0.18 1.43 6.41
CA ILE A 199 1.52 0.85 6.42
C ILE A 199 2.18 0.93 5.03
N LEU A 200 1.47 0.59 3.95
CA LEU A 200 1.94 0.68 2.57
C LEU A 200 2.31 2.11 2.18
N LEU A 201 1.52 3.10 2.60
CA LEU A 201 1.88 4.52 2.45
C LEU A 201 3.18 4.86 3.21
N GLY A 202 3.35 4.28 4.40
CA GLY A 202 4.60 4.35 5.15
C GLY A 202 5.79 3.71 4.43
N VAL A 203 5.60 2.52 3.85
CA VAL A 203 6.61 1.82 3.04
C VAL A 203 6.97 2.63 1.80
N LEU A 204 5.99 3.19 1.08
CA LEU A 204 6.24 4.07 -0.07
C LEU A 204 7.11 5.27 0.33
N ARG A 205 6.84 5.88 1.48
CA ARG A 205 7.66 6.98 2.00
C ARG A 205 9.06 6.52 2.36
N TRP A 206 9.20 5.34 2.96
CA TRP A 206 10.49 4.77 3.35
C TRP A 206 11.33 4.36 2.14
N THR A 207 10.73 3.75 1.11
CA THR A 207 11.43 3.36 -0.11
C THR A 207 11.94 4.58 -0.87
N VAL A 208 11.11 5.62 -1.03
CA VAL A 208 11.54 6.89 -1.65
C VAL A 208 12.61 7.58 -0.80
N GLY A 209 12.49 7.57 0.52
CA GLY A 209 13.52 8.11 1.41
C GLY A 209 14.85 7.35 1.31
N ALA A 210 14.80 6.02 1.25
CA ALA A 210 15.96 5.17 1.12
C ALA A 210 16.65 5.35 -0.25
N THR A 211 15.88 5.47 -1.35
CA THR A 211 16.47 5.75 -2.67
C THR A 211 17.16 7.09 -2.70
N VAL A 212 16.55 8.14 -2.16
CA VAL A 212 17.16 9.48 -2.05
C VAL A 212 18.41 9.46 -1.16
N ALA A 213 18.39 8.73 -0.04
CA ALA A 213 19.56 8.59 0.84
C ALA A 213 20.71 7.83 0.16
N CYS A 214 20.41 6.75 -0.58
CA CYS A 214 21.37 6.04 -1.39
C CYS A 214 21.97 6.96 -2.47
N LEU A 215 21.13 7.75 -3.16
CA LEU A 215 21.60 8.74 -4.14
C LEU A 215 22.52 9.79 -3.48
N ASP A 216 22.19 10.29 -2.29
CA ASP A 216 23.04 11.26 -1.59
C ASP A 216 24.39 10.66 -1.17
N HIS A 217 24.41 9.41 -0.70
CA HIS A 217 25.60 8.72 -0.24
C HIS A 217 26.52 8.29 -1.39
N PHE A 218 25.98 7.56 -2.37
CA PHE A 218 26.77 7.08 -3.52
C PHE A 218 27.10 8.21 -4.50
N GLY A 219 26.27 9.25 -4.57
CA GLY A 219 26.48 10.41 -5.41
C GLY A 219 27.65 11.31 -5.01
N LYS A 220 28.27 11.11 -3.83
CA LYS A 220 29.44 11.86 -3.31
C LYS A 220 29.41 13.35 -3.70
N ASN A 221 30.37 13.80 -4.53
CA ASN A 221 30.53 15.19 -4.97
C ASN A 221 29.69 15.55 -6.21
N HIS A 222 29.03 14.57 -6.85
CA HIS A 222 28.20 14.79 -8.04
C HIS A 222 26.75 15.12 -7.69
N ILE A 223 26.26 14.71 -6.51
CA ILE A 223 24.92 14.99 -6.01
C ILE A 223 25.05 15.88 -4.78
N GLY A 224 25.02 17.21 -5.00
CA GLY A 224 24.91 18.22 -3.95
C GLY A 224 23.46 18.45 -3.53
N ARG A 225 23.23 19.28 -2.50
CA ARG A 225 21.90 19.63 -2.00
C ARG A 225 21.05 20.31 -3.06
N ILE A 226 21.65 21.15 -3.90
CA ILE A 226 20.91 21.85 -4.97
C ILE A 226 20.40 20.85 -6.00
N ARG A 227 21.26 19.96 -6.49
CA ARG A 227 20.90 18.96 -7.50
C ARG A 227 19.84 17.98 -6.99
N LEU A 228 19.95 17.57 -5.72
CA LEU A 228 18.98 16.68 -5.11
C LEU A 228 17.59 17.35 -4.99
N HIS A 229 17.54 18.65 -4.67
CA HIS A 229 16.27 19.41 -4.58
C HIS A 229 15.62 19.53 -5.95
N ILE A 230 16.42 19.91 -6.97
CA ILE A 230 15.96 20.04 -8.35
C ILE A 230 15.40 18.71 -8.87
N ILE A 231 16.07 17.58 -8.61
CA ILE A 231 15.61 16.26 -9.07
C ILE A 231 14.28 15.88 -8.41
N THR A 232 14.23 15.96 -7.08
CA THR A 232 13.06 15.50 -6.30
C THR A 232 11.85 16.42 -6.48
N PHE A 233 12.04 17.74 -6.42
CA PHE A 233 10.97 18.73 -6.59
C PHE A 233 10.55 18.89 -8.06
N GLY A 234 11.51 18.77 -8.99
CA GLY A 234 11.24 18.69 -10.42
C GLY A 234 10.38 17.48 -10.80
N PHE A 235 10.64 16.31 -10.19
CA PHE A 235 9.80 15.12 -10.37
C PHE A 235 8.36 15.35 -9.90
N VAL A 236 8.15 15.93 -8.71
CA VAL A 236 6.81 16.28 -8.21
C VAL A 236 6.09 17.24 -9.16
N THR A 237 6.81 18.26 -9.64
CA THR A 237 6.27 19.25 -10.58
C THR A 237 5.87 18.61 -11.91
N LEU A 238 6.67 17.68 -12.42
CA LEU A 238 6.35 16.90 -13.62
C LEU A 238 5.07 16.06 -13.44
N CYS A 239 4.94 15.36 -12.30
CA CYS A 239 3.72 14.59 -12.00
C CYS A 239 2.47 15.48 -11.93
N LEU A 240 2.58 16.70 -11.37
CA LEU A 240 1.47 17.66 -11.35
C LEU A 240 1.14 18.21 -12.74
N ALA A 241 2.16 18.49 -13.56
CA ALA A 241 1.96 18.93 -14.94
C ALA A 241 1.28 17.85 -15.80
N ILE A 242 1.66 16.58 -15.64
CA ILE A 242 1.00 15.46 -16.33
C ILE A 242 -0.47 15.36 -15.91
N ASN A 243 -0.77 15.49 -14.61
CA ASN A 243 -2.15 15.53 -14.15
C ASN A 243 -2.93 16.69 -14.80
N PHE A 244 -2.36 17.89 -14.84
CA PHE A 244 -2.98 19.03 -15.51
C PHE A 244 -3.32 18.72 -16.99
N VAL A 245 -2.39 18.14 -17.75
CA VAL A 245 -2.62 17.76 -19.15
C VAL A 245 -3.78 16.75 -19.28
N ILE A 246 -3.83 15.73 -18.41
CA ILE A 246 -4.92 14.74 -18.41
C ILE A 246 -6.28 15.40 -18.20
N PHE A 247 -6.37 16.35 -17.27
CA PHE A 247 -7.62 17.06 -16.97
C PHE A 247 -8.06 18.01 -18.10
N ILE A 248 -7.12 18.69 -18.77
CA ILE A 248 -7.43 19.54 -19.93
C ILE A 248 -7.91 18.74 -21.13
N LEU A 249 -7.35 17.54 -21.34
CA LEU A 249 -7.76 16.65 -22.44
C LEU A 249 -9.12 15.98 -22.21
N GLY A 250 -9.75 16.17 -21.04
CA GLY A 250 -11.04 15.53 -20.70
C GLY A 250 -10.96 14.01 -20.56
N MET A 251 -9.76 13.44 -20.44
CA MET A 251 -9.53 12.00 -20.30
C MET A 251 -9.49 11.54 -18.84
N ASN A 252 -10.08 12.33 -17.94
CA ASN A 252 -10.04 12.09 -16.49
C ASN A 252 -10.72 10.76 -16.11
N HIS A 253 -11.81 10.37 -16.79
CA HIS A 253 -12.54 9.13 -16.52
C HIS A 253 -11.83 7.88 -17.06
N GLU A 254 -11.16 7.98 -18.20
CA GLU A 254 -10.43 6.85 -18.77
C GLU A 254 -9.10 6.59 -18.04
N MET A 255 -8.48 7.65 -17.52
CA MET A 255 -7.16 7.60 -16.87
C MET A 255 -7.19 7.81 -15.35
N GLU A 256 -8.30 7.49 -14.68
CA GLU A 256 -8.43 7.65 -13.22
C GLU A 256 -7.31 6.96 -12.43
N MET A 257 -6.91 5.76 -12.86
CA MET A 257 -5.83 5.01 -12.22
C MET A 257 -4.47 5.70 -12.37
N VAL A 258 -4.22 6.34 -13.52
CA VAL A 258 -2.97 7.08 -13.78
C VAL A 258 -2.91 8.31 -12.88
N ILE A 259 -3.99 9.08 -12.79
CA ILE A 259 -4.08 10.27 -11.91
C ILE A 259 -3.78 9.88 -10.46
N ARG A 260 -4.42 8.82 -9.97
CA ARG A 260 -4.21 8.33 -8.59
C ARG A 260 -2.77 7.87 -8.37
N SER A 261 -2.18 7.16 -9.33
CA SER A 261 -0.79 6.70 -9.22
C SER A 261 0.22 7.86 -9.17
N LEU A 262 0.05 8.89 -10.01
CA LEU A 262 0.90 10.08 -10.03
C LEU A 262 0.77 10.89 -8.73
N ALA A 263 -0.46 11.03 -8.20
CA ALA A 263 -0.69 11.70 -6.94
C ALA A 263 -0.02 10.96 -5.75
N LEU A 264 -0.10 9.63 -5.74
CA LEU A 264 0.56 8.80 -4.72
C LEU A 264 2.08 8.89 -4.79
N LEU A 265 2.66 8.89 -6.00
CA LEU A 265 4.10 9.08 -6.20
C LEU A 265 4.56 10.46 -5.71
N SER A 266 3.84 11.52 -6.06
CA SER A 266 4.13 12.87 -5.56
C SER A 266 4.09 12.94 -4.04
N PHE A 267 3.06 12.36 -3.41
CA PHE A 267 2.93 12.30 -1.96
C PHE A 267 4.12 11.58 -1.28
N GLY A 268 4.59 10.46 -1.86
CA GLY A 268 5.75 9.74 -1.36
C GLY A 268 7.04 10.59 -1.37
N VAL A 269 7.23 11.41 -2.40
CA VAL A 269 8.41 12.30 -2.55
C VAL A 269 8.33 13.54 -1.67
N THR A 270 7.14 14.11 -1.43
CA THR A 270 6.95 15.31 -0.60
C THR A 270 7.53 15.16 0.81
N GLY A 271 7.44 13.96 1.42
CA GLY A 271 8.03 13.70 2.72
C GLY A 271 9.56 13.83 2.74
N CYS A 272 10.23 13.53 1.63
CA CYS A 272 11.68 13.70 1.50
C CYS A 272 12.06 15.18 1.33
N LEU A 273 11.25 15.94 0.58
CA LEU A 273 11.44 17.38 0.39
C LEU A 273 11.35 18.16 1.72
N PHE A 274 10.47 17.73 2.64
CA PHE A 274 10.40 18.32 3.98
C PHE A 274 11.69 18.09 4.80
N LEU A 275 12.28 16.89 4.72
CA LEU A 275 13.55 16.60 5.37
C LEU A 275 14.69 17.40 4.74
N GLN A 276 14.71 17.50 3.41
CA GLN A 276 15.72 18.26 2.68
C GLN A 276 15.67 19.75 3.03
N SER A 277 14.49 20.38 3.00
CA SER A 277 14.33 21.79 3.39
C SER A 277 14.75 22.03 4.84
N SER A 278 14.38 21.14 5.75
CA SER A 278 14.81 21.20 7.16
C SER A 278 16.34 21.10 7.30
N LEU A 279 16.97 20.23 6.52
CA LEU A 279 18.42 20.05 6.50
C LEU A 279 19.12 21.29 5.92
N SER A 280 18.66 21.82 4.78
CA SER A 280 19.21 23.02 4.15
C SER A 280 19.16 24.23 5.09
N ILE A 281 18.07 24.39 5.86
CA ILE A 281 17.98 25.43 6.91
C ILE A 281 19.07 25.23 7.98
N SER A 282 19.30 23.98 8.38
CA SER A 282 20.30 23.67 9.42
C SER A 282 21.74 23.91 8.98
N GLU A 283 22.04 23.66 7.69
CA GLU A 283 23.37 23.84 7.09
C GLU A 283 23.63 25.31 6.72
N LEU A 284 22.60 26.08 6.32
CA LEU A 284 22.73 27.48 5.88
C LEU A 284 22.79 28.48 7.05
N PHE A 285 21.98 28.28 8.09
CA PHE A 285 21.84 29.24 9.19
C PHE A 285 22.68 28.87 10.42
N PRO A 286 23.30 29.85 11.10
CA PRO A 286 24.02 29.60 12.34
C PRO A 286 23.10 29.24 13.49
N THR A 287 23.66 28.55 14.48
CA THR A 287 22.94 28.00 15.65
C THR A 287 22.01 29.02 16.32
N ALA A 288 22.43 30.28 16.44
CA ALA A 288 21.68 31.35 17.09
C ALA A 288 20.33 31.69 16.41
N ILE A 289 20.22 31.55 15.08
CA ILE A 289 19.00 31.91 14.32
C ILE A 289 18.33 30.72 13.62
N ARG A 290 18.93 29.53 13.70
CA ARG A 290 18.42 28.31 13.05
C ARG A 290 17.03 27.93 13.54
N SER A 291 16.77 28.00 14.85
CA SER A 291 15.45 27.70 15.42
C SER A 291 14.38 28.69 14.94
N LEU A 292 14.74 29.98 14.81
CA LEU A 292 13.86 31.01 14.25
C LEU A 292 13.54 30.73 12.77
N ALA A 293 14.56 30.42 11.95
CA ALA A 293 14.39 30.08 10.53
C ALA A 293 13.50 28.84 10.33
N SER A 294 13.71 27.76 11.10
CA SER A 294 12.86 26.57 11.06
C SER A 294 11.42 26.88 11.48
N SER A 295 11.21 27.73 12.49
CA SER A 295 9.87 28.12 12.91
C SER A 295 9.13 28.93 11.83
N HIS A 296 9.84 29.84 11.15
CA HIS A 296 9.30 30.61 10.03
C HIS A 296 8.88 29.70 8.86
N SER A 297 9.72 28.75 8.46
CA SER A 297 9.40 27.77 7.40
C SER A 297 8.12 26.98 7.72
N ASN A 298 7.95 26.55 8.98
CA ASN A 298 6.74 25.85 9.41
C ASN A 298 5.47 26.72 9.37
N VAL A 299 5.57 28.01 9.71
CA VAL A 299 4.43 28.95 9.60
C VAL A 299 4.01 29.10 8.13
N VAL A 300 4.96 29.28 7.21
CA VAL A 300 4.70 29.36 5.78
C VAL A 300 4.09 28.04 5.26
N GLY A 301 4.61 26.89 5.68
CA GLY A 301 4.04 25.59 5.35
C GLY A 301 2.58 25.43 5.80
N ARG A 302 2.22 25.94 6.98
CA ARG A 302 0.84 25.94 7.48
C ARG A 302 -0.07 26.84 6.65
N LEU A 303 0.41 27.99 6.17
CA LEU A 303 -0.35 28.83 5.23
C LEU A 303 -0.64 28.06 3.93
N GLY A 304 0.33 27.31 3.42
CA GLY A 304 0.14 26.41 2.27
C GLY A 304 -1.00 25.41 2.51
N ASN A 305 -1.06 24.78 3.70
CA ASN A 305 -2.13 23.85 4.07
C ASN A 305 -3.51 24.52 4.16
N VAL A 306 -3.57 25.78 4.61
CA VAL A 306 -4.83 26.55 4.66
C VAL A 306 -5.31 26.91 3.24
N MET A 307 -4.38 27.26 2.35
CA MET A 307 -4.69 27.64 0.97
C MET A 307 -4.98 26.44 0.07
N SER A 308 -4.43 25.26 0.36
CA SER A 308 -4.54 24.09 -0.52
C SER A 308 -5.99 23.68 -0.84
N PRO A 309 -6.90 23.49 0.14
CA PRO A 309 -8.30 23.19 -0.17
C PRO A 309 -9.01 24.29 -0.96
N LEU A 310 -8.66 25.56 -0.72
CA LEU A 310 -9.21 26.69 -1.46
C LEU A 310 -8.82 26.61 -2.94
N VAL A 311 -7.57 26.26 -3.25
CA VAL A 311 -7.08 26.08 -4.62
C VAL A 311 -7.81 24.95 -5.34
N PHE A 312 -8.08 23.82 -4.65
CA PHE A 312 -8.84 22.71 -5.21
C PHE A 312 -10.35 22.98 -5.33
N GLY A 313 -10.88 23.99 -4.64
CA GLY A 313 -12.27 24.43 -4.74
C GLY A 313 -12.53 25.51 -5.80
N LEU A 314 -11.53 25.89 -6.59
CA LEU A 314 -11.69 26.88 -7.67
C LEU A 314 -12.24 26.23 -8.95
N ASP A 315 -13.50 26.53 -9.29
CA ASP A 315 -14.20 25.93 -10.43
C ASP A 315 -14.16 26.78 -11.72
N TYR A 316 -13.01 27.35 -12.08
CA TYR A 316 -12.90 28.12 -13.34
C TYR A 316 -12.73 27.22 -14.58
N PHE A 317 -11.85 26.21 -14.52
CA PHE A 317 -11.64 25.24 -15.61
C PHE A 317 -11.05 23.92 -15.08
N PRO A 318 -11.28 22.78 -15.77
CA PRO A 318 -10.78 21.48 -15.32
C PRO A 318 -9.25 21.44 -15.28
N GLY A 319 -8.70 21.07 -14.12
CA GLY A 319 -7.26 20.94 -13.91
C GLY A 319 -6.53 22.19 -13.38
N LEU A 320 -7.23 23.31 -13.17
CA LEU A 320 -6.69 24.53 -12.57
C LEU A 320 -5.80 24.30 -11.31
N PRO A 321 -6.20 23.51 -10.30
CA PRO A 321 -5.37 23.33 -9.12
C PRO A 321 -4.01 22.70 -9.43
N TYR A 322 -3.97 21.74 -10.36
CA TYR A 322 -2.71 21.11 -10.78
C TYR A 322 -1.82 22.09 -11.53
N LEU A 323 -2.40 23.00 -12.34
CA LEU A 323 -1.65 24.07 -13.00
C LEU A 323 -1.02 25.03 -11.99
N ILE A 324 -1.80 25.52 -11.02
CA ILE A 324 -1.31 26.45 -9.99
C ILE A 324 -0.17 25.80 -9.21
N LEU A 325 -0.33 24.55 -8.77
CA LEU A 325 0.70 23.82 -8.04
C LEU A 325 1.93 23.53 -8.90
N ALA A 326 1.77 23.25 -10.20
CA ALA A 326 2.90 23.06 -11.11
C ALA A 326 3.67 24.37 -11.33
N ILE A 327 2.99 25.51 -11.45
CA ILE A 327 3.64 26.84 -11.60
C ILE A 327 4.42 27.21 -10.34
N LEU A 328 3.79 27.06 -9.16
CA LEU A 328 4.49 27.22 -7.87
C LEU A 328 5.67 26.26 -7.75
N GLY A 329 5.49 25.05 -8.28
CA GLY A 329 6.50 24.02 -8.47
C GLY A 329 7.75 24.53 -9.18
N VAL A 330 7.56 25.05 -10.40
CA VAL A 330 8.63 25.61 -11.23
C VAL A 330 9.30 26.81 -10.58
N ILE A 331 8.52 27.69 -9.95
CA ILE A 331 9.05 28.88 -9.27
C ILE A 331 9.99 28.48 -8.13
N ASP A 332 9.64 27.50 -7.31
CA ASP A 332 10.51 27.01 -6.23
C ASP A 332 11.83 26.46 -6.77
N VAL A 333 11.81 25.62 -7.81
CA VAL A 333 13.04 25.09 -8.43
C VAL A 333 13.97 26.20 -8.90
N ILE A 334 13.42 27.23 -9.55
CA ILE A 334 14.18 28.37 -10.06
C ILE A 334 14.74 29.20 -8.89
N LEU A 335 13.91 29.53 -7.90
CA LEU A 335 14.33 30.33 -6.75
C LEU A 335 15.38 29.60 -5.91
N TYR A 336 15.23 28.29 -5.70
CA TYR A 336 16.20 27.47 -4.98
C TYR A 336 17.54 27.44 -5.70
N PHE A 337 17.53 27.30 -7.03
CA PHE A 337 18.75 27.29 -7.83
C PHE A 337 19.52 28.62 -7.80
N ILE A 338 18.81 29.76 -7.83
CA ILE A 338 19.44 31.09 -7.87
C ILE A 338 19.86 31.57 -6.48
N SER A 339 19.07 31.27 -5.45
CA SER A 339 19.17 31.94 -4.14
C SER A 339 20.01 31.18 -3.12
N ILE A 340 20.17 29.86 -3.28
CA ILE A 340 20.77 29.00 -2.26
C ILE A 340 22.12 28.46 -2.76
N PRO A 341 23.24 28.79 -2.08
CA PRO A 341 24.55 28.22 -2.42
C PRO A 341 24.65 26.75 -2.01
N GLU A 342 25.60 26.01 -2.59
CA GLU A 342 25.79 24.59 -2.28
C GLU A 342 26.30 24.42 -0.84
N THR A 343 25.55 23.69 0.00
CA THR A 343 25.86 23.51 1.43
C THR A 343 26.52 22.18 1.77
N LYS A 344 26.52 21.20 0.86
CA LYS A 344 27.05 19.86 1.13
C LYS A 344 28.56 19.90 1.39
N GLY A 345 28.97 19.43 2.57
CA GLY A 345 30.39 19.30 2.95
C GLY A 345 31.03 20.57 3.50
N CYS A 346 30.28 21.67 3.61
CA CYS A 346 30.74 22.88 4.28
C CYS A 346 30.66 22.73 5.82
N PRO A 347 31.58 23.35 6.58
CA PRO A 347 31.47 23.38 8.04
C PRO A 347 30.22 24.15 8.46
N LEU A 348 29.53 23.67 9.50
CA LEU A 348 28.34 24.34 9.98
C LEU A 348 28.69 25.76 10.48
N PRO A 349 27.91 26.79 10.11
CA PRO A 349 28.10 28.13 10.63
C PRO A 349 27.83 28.16 12.14
N ASN A 350 28.84 28.53 12.92
CA ASN A 350 28.70 28.75 14.37
C ASN A 350 28.55 30.23 14.72
N GLU A 351 28.96 31.12 13.82
CA GLU A 351 28.98 32.57 14.02
C GLU A 351 28.25 33.29 12.88
N MET A 352 27.82 34.54 13.13
CA MET A 352 27.19 35.35 12.09
C MET A 352 28.22 35.77 11.02
N PRO A 353 27.81 35.85 9.74
CA PRO A 353 28.72 36.25 8.67
C PRO A 353 29.19 37.69 8.86
N THR A 354 30.50 37.89 9.05
CA THR A 354 31.16 39.19 9.01
C THR A 354 31.26 39.68 7.55
N ASN A 355 31.32 41.00 7.32
CA ASN A 355 31.28 41.60 5.98
C ASN A 355 32.34 41.05 4.98
N LYS A 356 33.45 40.48 5.45
CA LYS A 356 34.47 39.83 4.61
C LYS A 356 34.04 38.47 4.04
N ASN A 357 33.17 37.73 4.74
CA ASN A 357 32.71 36.40 4.33
C ASN A 357 31.54 36.44 3.32
N LYS A 358 30.86 37.59 3.19
CA LYS A 358 29.82 37.82 2.17
C LYS A 358 30.36 37.75 0.73
N LEU A 359 31.63 38.15 0.52
CA LEU A 359 32.30 38.15 -0.79
C LEU A 359 32.76 36.77 -1.26
N VAL A 360 32.93 35.80 -0.35
CA VAL A 360 33.32 34.43 -0.69
C VAL A 360 32.09 33.58 -1.03
N LEU A 361 30.97 33.81 -0.33
CA LEU A 361 29.69 33.14 -0.60
C LEU A 361 28.99 33.61 -1.89
N SER A 362 29.38 34.76 -2.46
CA SER A 362 28.86 35.24 -3.75
C SER A 362 29.67 34.78 -4.96
N ASN A 363 30.84 34.18 -4.75
CA ASN A 363 31.81 33.78 -5.79
C ASN A 363 32.01 32.25 -5.88
N LEU A 364 31.21 31.48 -5.14
CA LEU A 364 31.04 30.03 -5.23
C LEU A 364 29.62 29.76 -5.73
#